data_AF-A0A914PPN9-F1
#
_entry.id   AF-A0A914PPN9-F1
#
_cell.length_a   1.000
_cell.length_b   1.000
_cell.length_c   1.000
_cell.angle_alpha   90.00
_cell.angle_beta   90.00
_cell.angle_gamma   90.00
#
_symmetry.space_group_name_H-M   'P 1'
#
loop_
_entity.id
_entity.type
_entity.pdbx_description
1 polymer ?
#
loop_
_entity_poly.entity_id
_entity_poly.type
_entity_poly.pdbx_seq_one_letter_code
_entity_poly.pdbx_strand_id
1 'polypeptide(L)'
;MTILPNDYLFIADNKRISQYRLAQCHLHLDCGTCATDPHCSWNIARSECFSQETVHSTAVGWITNSKSAERCAAYVKSIPKTIYPGDSLHLECIGDNVNWFIDKELFVEDTDRIKLTKKGGLVIINVSFGLSGDLTIYVIQATSAESGTYQCIVLGTPVIDYLVRIDDGEF
;
A
#
# COMPACT_ATOMS: atom_id res chain seq x y z
N MET A 1 11.32 25.26 -23.23
CA MET A 1 10.29 24.51 -22.48
C MET A 1 9.01 25.32 -22.50
N THR A 2 7.86 24.69 -22.71
CA THR A 2 6.54 25.33 -22.64
C THR A 2 5.51 24.38 -22.02
N ILE A 3 4.44 24.92 -21.45
CA ILE A 3 3.39 24.15 -20.76
C ILE A 3 2.04 24.40 -21.43
N LEU A 4 1.30 23.32 -21.71
CA LEU A 4 -0.14 23.37 -21.93
C LEU A 4 -0.79 23.16 -20.56
N PRO A 5 -1.45 24.17 -19.98
CA PRO A 5 -1.98 24.09 -18.62
C PRO A 5 -2.84 22.85 -18.40
N ASN A 6 -2.64 22.18 -17.26
CA ASN A 6 -3.34 20.97 -16.81
C ASN A 6 -3.15 19.69 -17.65
N ASP A 7 -2.50 19.75 -18.82
CA ASP A 7 -2.36 18.58 -19.69
C ASP A 7 -0.92 18.15 -19.92
N TYR A 8 -0.07 19.00 -20.50
CA TYR A 8 1.24 18.56 -21.00
C TYR A 8 2.37 19.57 -20.77
N LEU A 9 3.56 19.04 -20.47
CA LEU A 9 4.83 19.76 -20.51
C LEU A 9 5.60 19.36 -21.77
N PHE A 10 6.03 20.37 -22.53
CA PHE A 10 6.84 20.19 -23.73
C PHE A 10 8.26 20.67 -23.49
N ILE A 11 9.21 19.76 -23.67
CA ILE A 11 10.65 20.03 -23.51
C ILE A 11 11.33 19.73 -24.85
N ALA A 12 12.13 20.68 -25.33
CA ALA A 12 12.93 20.52 -26.53
C ALA A 12 14.42 20.51 -26.13
N ASP A 13 15.15 19.54 -26.68
CA ASP A 13 16.61 19.52 -26.65
C ASP A 13 17.16 19.66 -28.09
N ASN A 14 18.47 19.52 -28.27
CA ASN A 14 19.12 19.64 -29.59
C ASN A 14 18.85 18.45 -30.54
N LYS A 15 18.14 17.41 -30.09
CA LYS A 15 17.87 16.18 -30.84
C LYS A 15 16.38 15.89 -31.03
N ARG A 16 15.52 16.34 -30.12
CA ARG A 16 14.09 15.99 -30.10
C ARG A 16 13.24 16.96 -29.29
N ILE A 17 11.93 16.82 -29.49
CA ILE A 17 10.90 17.40 -28.63
C ILE A 17 10.21 16.24 -27.91
N SER A 18 10.15 16.32 -26.58
CA SER A 18 9.48 15.36 -25.72
C SER A 18 8.24 16.00 -25.09
N GLN A 19 7.16 15.23 -25.03
CA GLN A 19 5.90 15.59 -24.40
C GLN A 19 5.67 14.70 -23.18
N TYR A 20 5.37 15.32 -22.03
CA TYR A 20 5.06 14.63 -20.79
C TYR A 20 3.69 15.06 -20.30
N ARG A 21 2.84 14.10 -19.91
CA ARG A 21 1.56 14.43 -19.27
C ARG A 21 1.83 15.02 -17.89
N LEU A 22 1.17 16.11 -17.51
CA LEU A 22 1.35 16.72 -16.18
C LEU A 22 0.82 15.80 -15.08
N ALA A 23 -0.38 15.26 -15.28
CA ALA A 23 -0.98 14.28 -14.39
C ALA A 23 -0.29 12.91 -14.53
N GLN A 24 0.67 12.60 -13.65
CA GLN A 24 1.35 11.30 -13.58
C GLN A 24 0.71 10.39 -12.52
N CYS A 25 -0.63 10.39 -12.43
CA CYS A 25 -1.38 9.77 -11.34
C CYS A 25 -1.16 8.27 -11.17
N HIS A 26 -0.81 7.56 -12.24
CA HIS A 26 -0.49 6.13 -12.20
C HIS A 26 0.75 5.80 -11.37
N LEU A 27 1.58 6.80 -11.05
CA LEU A 27 2.73 6.64 -10.15
C LEU A 27 2.32 6.66 -8.67
N HIS A 28 1.13 7.18 -8.35
CA HIS A 28 0.61 7.24 -6.98
C HIS A 28 -0.18 5.97 -6.67
N LEU A 29 0.40 5.10 -5.85
CA LEU A 29 -0.23 3.83 -5.46
C LEU A 29 -1.12 3.94 -4.23
N ASP A 30 -0.98 5.02 -3.47
CA ASP A 30 -1.75 5.27 -2.27
C ASP A 30 -2.61 6.52 -2.38
N CYS A 31 -3.67 6.54 -1.58
CA CYS A 31 -4.62 7.63 -1.55
C CYS A 31 -4.00 8.95 -1.10
N GLY A 32 -3.04 8.90 -0.15
CA GLY A 32 -2.44 10.11 0.43
C GLY A 32 -1.60 10.87 -0.58
N THR A 33 -0.67 10.18 -1.24
CA THR A 33 0.15 10.77 -2.32
C THR A 33 -0.71 11.20 -3.49
N CYS A 34 -1.69 10.38 -3.89
CA CYS A 34 -2.62 10.73 -4.96
C CYS A 34 -3.42 12.01 -4.67
N ALA A 35 -3.97 12.14 -3.45
CA ALA A 35 -4.80 13.28 -3.08
C ALA A 35 -4.02 14.59 -2.87
N THR A 36 -2.71 14.51 -2.65
CA THR A 36 -1.86 15.70 -2.48
C THR A 36 -1.40 16.29 -3.82
N ASP A 37 -1.42 15.51 -4.92
CA ASP A 37 -1.11 15.98 -6.26
C ASP A 37 -2.31 16.76 -6.85
N PRO A 38 -2.15 18.06 -7.21
CA PRO A 38 -3.23 18.91 -7.71
C PRO A 38 -3.72 18.54 -9.12
N HIS A 39 -3.12 17.54 -9.76
CA HIS A 39 -3.58 17.00 -11.04
C HIS A 39 -4.23 15.63 -10.90
N CYS A 40 -4.36 15.12 -9.68
CA CYS A 40 -4.83 13.78 -9.41
C CYS A 40 -5.97 13.72 -8.39
N SER A 41 -6.65 12.58 -8.40
CA SER A 41 -7.79 12.30 -7.56
C SER A 41 -7.92 10.81 -7.33
N TRP A 42 -8.12 10.42 -6.08
CA TRP A 42 -8.27 9.04 -5.69
C TRP A 42 -9.73 8.61 -5.76
N ASN A 43 -9.98 7.47 -6.40
CA ASN A 43 -11.28 6.83 -6.38
C ASN A 43 -11.33 5.77 -5.28
N ILE A 44 -12.22 5.93 -4.32
CA ILE A 44 -12.36 5.03 -3.16
C ILE A 44 -12.79 3.63 -3.61
N ALA A 45 -13.80 3.53 -4.48
CA ALA A 45 -14.38 2.25 -4.88
C ALA A 45 -13.41 1.39 -5.69
N ARG A 46 -12.56 2.03 -6.50
CA ARG A 46 -11.53 1.34 -7.29
C ARG A 46 -10.20 1.20 -6.55
N SER A 47 -10.01 1.98 -5.49
CA SER A 47 -8.73 2.09 -4.78
C SER A 47 -7.57 2.38 -5.75
N GLU A 48 -7.77 3.36 -6.62
CA GLU A 48 -6.85 3.74 -7.69
C GLU A 48 -6.83 5.27 -7.89
N CYS A 49 -5.72 5.78 -8.40
CA CYS A 49 -5.50 7.20 -8.66
C CYS A 49 -5.77 7.56 -10.14
N PHE A 50 -6.55 8.61 -10.37
CA PHE A 50 -6.94 9.10 -11.69
C PHE A 50 -6.60 10.58 -11.85
N SER A 51 -6.45 11.01 -13.11
CA SER A 51 -6.37 12.43 -13.44
C SER A 51 -7.59 13.18 -12.91
N GLN A 52 -7.34 14.34 -12.31
CA GLN A 52 -8.39 15.14 -11.70
C GLN A 52 -9.31 15.74 -12.77
N GLU A 53 -10.61 15.50 -12.62
CA GLU A 53 -11.66 16.14 -13.39
C GLU A 53 -12.50 17.03 -12.47
N THR A 54 -13.14 18.05 -13.04
CA THR A 54 -13.98 18.99 -12.27
C THR A 54 -15.08 18.26 -11.50
N VAL A 55 -15.64 17.20 -12.09
CA VAL A 55 -16.72 16.39 -11.52
C VAL A 55 -16.26 15.63 -10.26
N HIS A 56 -14.97 15.29 -10.14
CA HIS A 56 -14.47 14.55 -8.97
C HIS A 56 -14.58 15.37 -7.68
N SER A 57 -14.59 16.70 -7.76
CA SER A 57 -14.71 17.56 -6.57
C SER A 57 -16.09 17.53 -5.93
N THR A 58 -17.13 17.17 -6.68
CA THR A 58 -18.53 17.14 -6.23
C THR A 58 -19.12 15.74 -6.18
N ALA A 59 -18.51 14.78 -6.90
CA ALA A 59 -18.93 13.39 -6.91
C ALA A 59 -18.53 12.65 -5.62
N VAL A 60 -19.46 11.87 -5.09
CA VAL A 60 -19.22 10.98 -3.95
C VAL A 60 -18.23 9.88 -4.38
N GLY A 61 -17.33 9.50 -3.47
CA GLY A 61 -16.36 8.44 -3.72
C GLY A 61 -15.00 8.92 -4.26
N TRP A 62 -14.80 10.24 -4.37
CA TRP A 62 -13.54 10.84 -4.83
C TRP A 62 -12.86 11.65 -3.72
N ILE A 63 -11.53 11.60 -3.72
CA ILE A 63 -10.66 12.38 -2.83
C ILE A 63 -9.68 13.14 -3.73
N THR A 64 -9.72 14.48 -3.73
CA THR A 64 -9.10 15.29 -4.81
C THR A 64 -8.16 16.38 -4.30
N ASN A 65 -7.94 16.49 -2.99
CA ASN A 65 -7.07 17.52 -2.43
C ASN A 65 -6.47 17.10 -1.09
N SER A 66 -5.37 17.76 -0.70
CA SER A 66 -4.64 17.51 0.53
C SER A 66 -5.50 17.65 1.79
N LYS A 67 -6.51 18.54 1.81
CA LYS A 67 -7.46 18.65 2.93
C LYS A 67 -8.36 17.43 3.07
N SER A 68 -8.68 16.78 1.96
CA SER A 68 -9.45 15.54 1.92
C SER A 68 -8.59 14.29 2.09
N ALA A 69 -7.26 14.41 2.05
CA ALA A 69 -6.35 13.28 2.22
C ALA A 69 -6.47 12.61 3.60
N GLU A 70 -6.92 13.34 4.64
CA GLU A 70 -7.25 12.75 5.94
C GLU A 70 -8.33 11.64 5.83
N ARG A 71 -9.20 11.73 4.82
CA ARG A 71 -10.22 10.70 4.56
C ARG A 71 -9.60 9.41 4.03
N CYS A 72 -8.37 9.43 3.52
CA CYS A 72 -7.69 8.23 3.01
C CYS A 72 -7.54 7.16 4.09
N ALA A 73 -7.30 7.55 5.34
CA ALA A 73 -7.17 6.60 6.45
C ALA A 73 -8.45 5.78 6.70
N ALA A 74 -9.63 6.31 6.33
CA ALA A 74 -10.90 5.59 6.47
C ALA A 74 -11.16 4.58 5.33
N TYR A 75 -10.38 4.64 4.25
CA TYR A 75 -10.58 3.83 3.04
C TYR A 75 -9.32 3.05 2.66
N VAL A 76 -8.50 2.73 3.66
CA VAL A 76 -7.32 1.88 3.47
C VAL A 76 -7.76 0.54 2.90
N LYS A 77 -7.11 0.13 1.81
CA LYS A 77 -7.44 -1.10 1.11
C LYS A 77 -6.92 -2.29 1.92
N SER A 78 -7.80 -3.21 2.29
CA SER A 78 -7.42 -4.52 2.82
C SER A 78 -7.33 -5.52 1.67
N ILE A 79 -6.12 -6.03 1.40
CA ILE A 79 -5.84 -7.00 0.35
C ILE A 79 -5.74 -8.39 0.96
N PRO A 80 -6.67 -9.32 0.65
CA PRO A 80 -6.52 -10.70 1.09
C PRO A 80 -5.38 -11.38 0.33
N LYS A 81 -4.55 -12.13 1.06
CA LYS A 81 -3.48 -12.96 0.51
C LYS A 81 -3.60 -14.35 1.09
N THR A 82 -3.84 -15.34 0.23
CA THR A 82 -3.75 -16.75 0.58
C THR A 82 -2.36 -17.25 0.20
N ILE A 83 -1.71 -17.95 1.12
CA ILE A 83 -0.37 -18.50 0.96
C ILE A 83 -0.31 -19.91 1.53
N TYR A 84 0.64 -20.72 1.08
CA TYR A 84 0.79 -22.10 1.53
C TYR A 84 2.06 -22.27 2.38
N PRO A 85 2.11 -23.29 3.26
CA PRO A 85 3.34 -23.63 3.97
C PRO A 85 4.52 -23.86 3.03
N GLY A 86 5.67 -23.26 3.34
CA GLY A 86 6.88 -23.24 2.54
C GLY A 86 6.99 -22.03 1.59
N ASP A 87 5.90 -21.32 1.33
CA ASP A 87 5.93 -20.15 0.45
C ASP A 87 6.69 -18.97 1.07
N SER A 88 7.08 -18.04 0.20
CA SER A 88 7.53 -16.72 0.61
C SER A 88 6.60 -15.65 0.04
N LEU A 89 6.24 -14.66 0.85
CA LEU A 89 5.31 -13.60 0.51
C LEU A 89 6.01 -12.25 0.57
N HIS A 90 5.89 -11.48 -0.51
CA HIS A 90 6.27 -10.07 -0.51
C HIS A 90 5.02 -9.19 -0.37
N LEU A 91 4.94 -8.47 0.73
CA LEU A 91 3.94 -7.45 0.98
C LEU A 91 4.50 -6.10 0.54
N GLU A 92 3.97 -5.60 -0.57
CA GLU A 92 4.43 -4.32 -1.11
C GLU A 92 3.91 -3.17 -0.27
N CYS A 93 4.82 -2.28 0.13
CA CYS A 93 4.48 -0.94 0.56
C CYS A 93 5.52 0.01 0.00
N ILE A 94 5.08 1.16 -0.47
CA ILE A 94 5.94 2.18 -1.07
C ILE A 94 5.81 3.45 -0.26
N GLY A 95 6.92 3.92 0.27
CA GLY A 95 6.97 5.17 1.02
C GLY A 95 8.32 5.36 1.71
N ASP A 96 8.58 6.59 2.14
CA ASP A 96 9.69 6.90 3.03
C ASP A 96 9.23 6.74 4.49
N ASN A 97 10.12 6.28 5.37
CA ASN A 97 9.83 6.04 6.80
C ASN A 97 8.61 5.14 7.03
N VAL A 98 8.66 3.93 6.44
CA VAL A 98 7.62 2.93 6.58
C VAL A 98 7.69 2.22 7.92
N ASN A 99 6.55 2.13 8.61
CA ASN A 99 6.36 1.28 9.78
C ASN A 99 5.35 0.18 9.46
N TRP A 100 5.67 -1.05 9.85
CA TRP A 100 4.77 -2.19 9.75
C TRP A 100 4.18 -2.55 11.10
N PHE A 101 2.89 -2.85 11.10
CA PHE A 101 2.20 -3.41 12.26
C PHE A 101 1.69 -4.80 11.91
N ILE A 102 2.03 -5.80 12.73
CA ILE A 102 1.56 -7.18 12.61
C ILE A 102 0.57 -7.40 13.76
N ASP A 103 -0.70 -7.61 13.44
CA ASP A 103 -1.78 -7.74 14.42
C ASP A 103 -1.81 -6.62 15.47
N LYS A 104 -1.54 -5.39 15.00
CA LYS A 104 -1.48 -4.13 15.78
C LYS A 104 -0.25 -3.96 16.66
N GLU A 105 0.71 -4.89 16.62
CA GLU A 105 2.02 -4.70 17.24
C GLU A 105 3.02 -4.16 16.23
N LEU A 106 3.81 -3.16 16.65
CA LEU A 106 4.83 -2.58 15.79
C LEU A 106 5.92 -3.62 15.51
N PHE A 107 6.20 -3.86 14.24
CA PHE A 107 7.36 -4.62 13.80
C PHE A 107 8.60 -3.74 13.93
N VAL A 108 9.50 -4.10 14.84
CA VAL A 108 10.65 -3.27 15.22
C VAL A 108 11.94 -3.68 14.49
N GLU A 109 12.13 -4.97 14.22
CA GLU A 109 13.39 -5.48 13.67
C GLU A 109 13.23 -6.73 12.79
N ASP A 110 14.13 -6.84 11.81
CA ASP A 110 14.24 -8.00 10.93
C ASP A 110 14.53 -9.29 11.70
N THR A 111 13.83 -10.36 11.35
CA THR A 111 14.06 -11.72 11.86
C THR A 111 14.61 -12.61 10.75
N ASP A 112 14.94 -13.88 11.04
CA ASP A 112 15.36 -14.82 9.99
C ASP A 112 14.27 -15.11 8.96
N ARG A 113 13.00 -14.87 9.31
CA ARG A 113 11.83 -15.14 8.46
C ARG A 113 11.16 -13.89 7.92
N ILE A 114 11.27 -12.76 8.60
CA ILE A 114 10.62 -11.51 8.19
C ILE A 114 11.69 -10.45 7.96
N LYS A 115 11.74 -9.89 6.74
CA LYS A 115 12.74 -8.90 6.33
C LYS A 115 12.09 -7.66 5.73
N LEU A 116 12.57 -6.48 6.10
CA LEU A 116 12.22 -5.23 5.44
C LEU A 116 13.01 -5.03 4.15
N THR A 117 12.32 -4.60 3.11
CA THR A 117 12.94 -4.22 1.84
C THR A 117 13.38 -2.77 1.86
N LYS A 118 14.37 -2.43 1.02
CA LYS A 118 14.83 -1.03 0.85
C LYS A 118 13.75 -0.07 0.35
N LYS A 119 12.65 -0.59 -0.21
CA LYS A 119 11.52 0.22 -0.71
C LYS A 119 10.37 0.34 0.30
N GLY A 120 10.52 -0.24 1.50
CA GLY A 120 9.50 -0.20 2.55
C GLY A 120 8.54 -1.38 2.57
N GLY A 121 8.62 -2.32 1.60
CA GLY A 121 7.88 -3.58 1.65
C GLY A 121 8.39 -4.56 2.71
N LEU A 122 7.59 -5.57 3.03
CA LEU A 122 7.90 -6.63 4.01
C LEU A 122 7.94 -7.98 3.29
N VAL A 123 8.98 -8.78 3.52
CA VAL A 123 9.12 -10.13 2.96
C VAL A 123 9.03 -11.14 4.08
N ILE A 124 8.11 -12.08 3.95
CA ILE A 124 7.95 -13.25 4.83
C ILE A 124 8.52 -14.46 4.07
N ILE A 125 9.40 -15.21 4.72
CA ILE A 125 10.18 -16.30 4.13
C ILE A 125 9.84 -17.60 4.84
N ASN A 126 9.62 -18.66 4.04
CA ASN A 126 9.38 -20.02 4.53
C ASN A 126 8.24 -20.07 5.55
N VAL A 127 7.06 -19.68 5.08
CA VAL A 127 5.86 -19.60 5.91
C VAL A 127 5.52 -20.98 6.45
N SER A 128 5.16 -21.07 7.72
CA SER A 128 4.94 -22.31 8.44
C SER A 128 3.59 -22.30 9.14
N PHE A 129 2.93 -23.45 9.12
CA PHE A 129 1.79 -23.65 9.99
C PHE A 129 2.30 -23.73 11.43
N GLY A 130 1.82 -22.84 12.30
CA GLY A 130 2.07 -22.96 13.73
C GLY A 130 1.31 -24.16 14.26
N LEU A 131 1.86 -25.38 14.12
CA LEU A 131 1.38 -26.52 14.88
C LEU A 131 1.60 -26.17 16.36
N SER A 132 0.51 -25.89 17.07
CA SER A 132 0.50 -25.70 18.52
C SER A 132 0.94 -26.99 19.20
N GLY A 133 2.25 -27.16 19.34
CA GLY A 133 2.89 -28.21 20.12
C GLY A 133 3.32 -27.64 21.47
N ASP A 134 2.44 -27.81 22.46
CA ASP A 134 2.71 -27.94 23.91
C ASP A 134 3.87 -27.10 24.50
N LEU A 135 3.55 -25.93 25.08
CA LEU A 135 4.01 -25.41 26.39
C LEU A 135 3.74 -23.90 26.53
N THR A 136 2.66 -23.59 27.26
CA THR A 136 2.45 -22.41 28.12
C THR A 136 2.93 -21.04 27.59
N ILE A 137 2.18 -20.41 26.69
CA ILE A 137 2.18 -18.95 26.53
C ILE A 137 0.73 -18.47 26.34
N TYR A 138 0.42 -17.36 26.99
CA TYR A 138 -0.88 -16.72 27.16
C TYR A 138 -1.76 -16.67 25.90
N VAL A 139 -3.05 -17.00 26.11
CA VAL A 139 -4.14 -16.91 25.13
C VAL A 139 -4.24 -15.51 24.50
N ILE A 140 -3.88 -15.37 23.22
CA ILE A 140 -4.50 -14.43 22.24
C ILE A 140 -4.46 -15.12 20.84
N GLN A 141 -5.44 -14.79 20.00
CA GLN A 141 -5.91 -15.45 18.77
C GLN A 141 -4.89 -15.64 17.62
N ALA A 142 -5.26 -16.57 16.71
CA ALA A 142 -4.68 -16.92 15.40
C ALA A 142 -3.36 -17.73 15.41
N THR A 143 -3.51 -19.06 15.38
CA THR A 143 -2.45 -20.06 15.35
C THR A 143 -1.80 -20.23 13.97
N SER A 144 -1.17 -19.17 13.48
CA SER A 144 0.11 -19.30 12.77
C SER A 144 0.87 -17.99 12.93
N ALA A 145 2.14 -18.05 13.33
CA ALA A 145 2.94 -16.86 13.63
C ALA A 145 3.09 -15.88 12.45
N GLU A 146 2.65 -16.29 11.25
CA GLU A 146 2.76 -15.54 10.00
C GLU A 146 1.39 -15.24 9.36
N SER A 147 0.27 -15.76 9.89
CA SER A 147 -1.08 -15.30 9.54
C SER A 147 -1.46 -14.08 10.37
N GLY A 148 -2.23 -13.17 9.79
CA GLY A 148 -2.69 -12.01 10.53
C GLY A 148 -2.97 -10.82 9.64
N THR A 149 -3.18 -9.67 10.27
CA THR A 149 -3.33 -8.38 9.60
C THR A 149 -1.99 -7.66 9.61
N TYR A 150 -1.46 -7.41 8.42
CA TYR A 150 -0.23 -6.65 8.21
C TYR A 150 -0.59 -5.27 7.69
N GLN A 151 -0.38 -4.26 8.52
CA GLN A 151 -0.68 -2.87 8.17
C GLN A 151 0.61 -2.12 7.89
N CYS A 152 0.66 -1.45 6.74
CA CYS A 152 1.72 -0.52 6.42
C CYS A 152 1.28 0.92 6.72
N ILE A 153 2.12 1.63 7.47
CA ILE A 153 1.95 3.05 7.79
C ILE A 153 3.12 3.84 7.21
N VAL A 154 2.81 4.86 6.41
CA VAL A 154 3.80 5.78 5.83
C VAL A 154 3.56 7.16 6.43
N LEU A 155 4.59 7.75 7.05
CA LEU A 155 4.50 9.07 7.69
C LEU A 155 3.30 9.22 8.65
N GLY A 156 2.99 8.16 9.40
CA GLY A 156 1.89 8.14 10.37
C GLY A 156 0.49 7.94 9.77
N THR A 157 0.37 7.78 8.45
CA THR A 157 -0.92 7.50 7.79
C THR A 157 -0.95 6.04 7.32
N PRO A 158 -1.99 5.26 7.67
CA PRO A 158 -2.13 3.90 7.16
C PRO A 158 -2.38 3.96 5.65
N VAL A 159 -1.64 3.15 4.90
CA VAL A 159 -1.63 3.18 3.42
C VAL A 159 -2.25 1.92 2.85
N ILE A 160 -1.94 0.76 3.43
CA ILE A 160 -2.43 -0.53 2.96
C ILE A 160 -2.47 -1.53 4.10
N ASP A 161 -3.49 -2.38 4.07
CA ASP A 161 -3.63 -3.53 4.94
C ASP A 161 -3.56 -4.81 4.10
N TYR A 162 -2.88 -5.83 4.61
CA TYR A 162 -2.89 -7.17 4.05
C TYR A 162 -3.50 -8.14 5.05
N LEU A 163 -4.48 -8.91 4.61
CA LEU A 163 -5.05 -10.00 5.39
C LEU A 163 -4.43 -11.31 4.89
N VAL A 164 -3.41 -11.79 5.60
CA VAL A 164 -2.68 -13.01 5.23
C VAL A 164 -3.33 -14.22 5.88
N ARG A 165 -3.70 -15.19 5.05
CA ARG A 165 -4.26 -16.48 5.45
C ARG A 165 -3.37 -17.60 4.93
N ILE A 166 -3.00 -18.51 5.83
CA ILE A 166 -2.31 -19.74 5.44
C ILE A 166 -3.37 -20.79 5.18
N ASP A 167 -3.31 -21.42 4.01
CA ASP A 167 -4.15 -22.53 3.60
C ASP A 167 -3.30 -23.81 3.60
N ASP A 168 -3.77 -24.87 4.24
CA ASP A 168 -3.10 -26.17 4.34
C ASP A 168 -3.43 -27.10 3.16
N GLY A 169 -4.36 -26.71 2.29
CA GLY A 169 -4.66 -27.42 1.05
C GLY A 169 -5.32 -28.79 1.25
N GLU A 170 -5.93 -29.05 2.41
CA GLU A 170 -6.69 -30.29 2.63
C GLU A 170 -7.94 -30.33 1.71
N PHE A 171 -7.93 -31.28 0.76
CA PHE A 171 -9.08 -31.68 -0.07
C PHE A 171 -9.58 -33.07 0.35
#